data_AF-A0A927MSQ8-F1
#
_entry.id   AF-A0A927MSQ8-F1
#
_cell.length_a   1.000
_cell.length_b   1.000
_cell.length_c   1.000
_cell.angle_alpha   90.00
_cell.angle_beta   90.00
_cell.angle_gamma   90.00
#
_symmetry.space_group_name_H-M   'P 1'
#
loop_
_entity.id
_entity.type
_entity.pdbx_description
1 polymer ?
#
loop_
_entity_poly.entity_id
_entity_poly.type
_entity_poly.pdbx_seq_one_letter_code
_entity_poly.pdbx_strand_id
1 'polypeptide(L)' 'MEPIAVTVRGQGRWVLIHRCLKCGRLRLNRTAGDDNVLLLVRLAALPLTMPPFPLQRPQDD' A
#
# COMPACT_ATOMS: atom_id res chain seq x y z
N MET A 1 2.54 -5.77 -14.29
CA MET A 1 3.16 -5.24 -13.05
C MET A 1 2.17 -5.49 -11.94
N GLU A 2 2.61 -5.90 -10.77
CA GLU A 2 1.75 -6.17 -9.62
C GLU A 2 1.88 -5.05 -8.60
N PRO A 3 0.79 -4.38 -8.17
CA PRO A 3 0.85 -3.39 -7.11
C PRO A 3 1.00 -4.11 -5.76
N ILE A 4 2.05 -3.79 -5.00
CA ILE A 4 2.39 -4.52 -3.77
C ILE A 4 2.40 -3.65 -2.52
N ALA A 5 2.55 -2.33 -2.67
CA ALA A 5 2.54 -1.39 -1.56
C ALA A 5 2.31 0.03 -2.07
N VAL A 6 1.96 0.92 -1.15
CA VAL A 6 1.96 2.37 -1.37
C VAL A 6 2.93 3.04 -0.41
N THR A 7 3.43 4.22 -0.78
CA THR A 7 4.17 5.11 0.11
C THR A 7 3.75 6.56 -0.16
N VAL A 8 3.99 7.44 0.81
CA VAL A 8 3.72 8.87 0.69
C VAL A 8 5.05 9.61 0.70
N ARG A 9 5.25 10.55 -0.24
CA ARG A 9 6.50 11.30 -0.40
C ARG A 9 6.27 12.81 -0.51
N GLY A 10 7.16 13.60 0.08
CA GLY A 10 7.11 15.06 0.02
C GLY A 10 5.78 15.61 0.55
N GLN A 11 5.17 16.52 -0.21
CA GLN A 11 3.89 17.18 0.09
C GLN A 11 2.67 16.24 -0.05
N GLY A 12 2.66 15.11 0.68
CA GLY A 12 1.53 14.18 0.70
C GLY A 12 1.28 13.42 -0.61
N ARG A 13 2.25 13.37 -1.53
CA ARG A 13 2.06 12.68 -2.83
C ARG A 13 2.13 11.18 -2.64
N TRP A 14 1.08 10.49 -3.09
CA TRP A 14 1.02 9.04 -3.09
C TRP A 14 1.83 8.45 -4.24
N VAL A 15 2.51 7.35 -3.93
CA VAL A 15 3.37 6.61 -4.85
C VAL A 15 3.04 5.14 -4.73
N LEU A 16 2.71 4.52 -5.86
CA LEU A 16 2.43 3.10 -5.98
C LEU A 16 3.72 2.33 -6.24
N ILE A 17 4.00 1.34 -5.41
CA ILE A 17 5.13 0.43 -5.54
C ILE A 17 4.63 -0.83 -6.25
N HIS A 18 5.22 -1.10 -7.41
CA HIS A 18 4.91 -2.27 -8.21
C HIS A 18 6.09 -3.23 -8.27
N ARG A 19 5.80 -4.53 -8.27
CA ARG A 19 6.76 -5.59 -8.61
C ARG A 19 6.58 -6.02 -10.06
N CYS A 20 7.66 -6.11 -10.81
CA CYS A 20 7.64 -6.74 -12.13
C CYS A 20 7.49 -8.26 -11.97
N LEU A 21 6.43 -8.83 -12.54
CA LEU A 21 6.19 -10.27 -12.50
C LEU A 21 7.23 -11.09 -13.30
N LYS A 22 7.94 -10.47 -14.24
CA LYS A 22 8.95 -11.15 -15.08
C LYS A 22 10.34 -11.15 -14.45
N CYS A 23 10.76 -10.04 -13.85
CA CYS A 23 12.15 -9.86 -13.38
C CYS A 23 12.27 -9.47 -11.91
N GLY A 24 11.17 -9.38 -11.17
CA GLY A 24 11.16 -9.06 -9.73
C GLY A 24 11.46 -7.61 -9.37
N ARG A 25 11.91 -6.77 -10.32
CA ARG A 25 12.29 -5.38 -10.05
C ARG A 25 11.14 -4.57 -9.47
N LEU A 26 11.43 -3.78 -8.45
CA LEU A 26 10.50 -2.81 -7.88
C LEU A 26 10.52 -1.49 -8.66
N ARG A 27 9.33 -0.95 -8.94
CA ARG A 27 9.12 0.33 -9.60
C ARG A 27 8.22 1.21 -8.75
N LEU A 28 8.52 2.50 -8.74
CA LEU A 28 7.78 3.50 -7.97
C LEU A 28 7.18 4.50 -8.95
N ASN A 29 5.85 4.57 -8.97
CA ASN A 29 5.11 5.43 -9.88
C ASN A 29 4.27 6.38 -9.04
N ARG A 30 4.28 7.68 -9.37
CA ARG A 30 3.33 8.63 -8.79
C ARG A 30 1.92 8.20 -9.17
N THR A 31 0.97 8.30 -8.25
CA THR A 31 -0.43 8.07 -8.58
C THR A 31 -0.95 9.14 -9.55
N ALA A 32 -1.83 8.74 -10.46
CA ALA A 32 -2.47 9.57 -11.47
C ALA A 32 -3.94 9.83 -11.13
N GLY A 33 -4.60 10.73 -11.87
CA GLY A 33 -5.99 11.11 -11.63
C GLY A 33 -7.01 10.03 -12.01
N ASP A 34 -6.61 9.08 -12.85
CA ASP A 34 -7.39 7.95 -13.35
C ASP A 34 -7.14 6.64 -12.58
N ASP A 35 -6.27 6.68 -11.56
CA ASP A 35 -6.08 5.52 -10.68
C ASP A 35 -7.37 5.24 -9.89
N ASN A 36 -7.64 3.95 -9.68
CA ASN A 36 -8.76 3.54 -8.84
C ASN A 36 -8.45 3.79 -7.36
N VAL A 37 -9.06 4.85 -6.80
CA VAL A 37 -8.87 5.28 -5.41
C VAL A 37 -9.20 4.17 -4.40
N LEU A 38 -10.27 3.41 -4.63
CA LEU A 38 -10.67 2.33 -3.71
C LEU A 38 -9.58 1.24 -3.63
N LEU A 39 -8.99 0.87 -4.76
CA LEU A 39 -7.92 -0.13 -4.78
C LEU A 39 -6.64 0.39 -4.13
N LEU A 40 -6.29 1.67 -4.34
CA LEU A 40 -5.13 2.30 -3.67
C LEU A 40 -5.28 2.32 -2.15
N VAL A 41 -6.45 2.75 -1.65
CA VAL A 41 -6.73 2.80 -0.21
C VAL A 41 -6.78 1.40 0.37
N ARG A 42 -7.38 0.43 -0.33
CA ARG A 42 -7.39 -0.97 0.09
C ARG A 42 -5.98 -1.53 0.23
N LEU A 43 -5.09 -1.24 -0.73
CA LEU A 43 -3.69 -1.66 -0.65
C LEU A 43 -2.97 -1.04 0.54
N ALA A 44 -3.25 0.23 0.85
CA ALA A 44 -2.70 0.93 2.01
C ALA A 44 -3.19 0.36 3.34
N ALA A 45 -4.47 -0.03 3.41
CA ALA A 45 -5.11 -0.54 4.62
C ALA A 45 -4.84 -2.03 4.85
N LEU A 46 -4.43 -2.79 3.82
CA LEU A 46 -4.24 -4.23 3.90
C LEU A 46 -3.37 -4.67 5.10
N PRO A 47 -2.22 -4.04 5.40
CA PRO A 47 -1.40 -4.40 6.56
C PRO A 47 -2.13 -4.29 7.90
N LEU A 48 -3.11 -3.39 8.01
CA LEU A 48 -3.90 -3.21 9.25
C LEU A 48 -4.83 -4.40 9.53
N THR A 49 -5.22 -5.14 8.48
CA THR A 49 -6.03 -6.36 8.63
C THR A 49 -5.18 -7.60 8.92
N MET A 50 -3.86 -7.50 8.79
CA MET A 50 -2.90 -8.59 8.96
C MET A 50 -1.72 -8.12 9.81
N PRO A 51 -1.97 -7.74 11.07
CA PRO A 51 -0.93 -7.16 11.92
C PRO A 51 0.16 -8.20 12.22
N PRO A 52 1.44 -7.78 12.30
CA PRO A 52 2.56 -8.70 12.56
C PRO A 52 2.61 -9.22 14.02
N PHE A 53 1.71 -8.72 14.87
CA PHE A 53 1.49 -9.13 16.25
C PHE A 53 0.00 -9.02 16.58
N PRO A 54 -0.50 -9.74 17.60
CA PRO A 54 -1.87 -9.58 18.05
C PRO A 54 -2.16 -8.12 18.42
N LEU A 55 -3.22 -7.54 17.85
CA LEU A 55 -3.72 -6.26 18.31
C LEU A 55 -4.49 -6.51 19.61
N GLN A 56 -4.04 -5.90 20.72
CA GLN A 56 -4.79 -5.90 21.97
C GLN A 56 -6.18 -5.34 21.69
N ARG A 57 -7.20 -6.00 22.23
CA ARG A 57 -8.55 -5.44 22.20
C ARG A 57 -8.60 -4.33 23.24
N PRO A 58 -9.36 -3.24 23.00
CA PRO A 58 -9.56 -2.18 24.00
C PRO A 58 -10.14 -2.64 25.35
N GLN A 59 -10.49 -3.92 25.51
CA GLN A 59 -11.11 -4.53 26.68
C GLN A 59 -10.16 -5.47 27.44
N ASP A 60 -8.87 -5.51 27.06
CA ASP A 60 -7.87 -6.39 27.67
C ASP A 60 -7.15 -5.74 28.88
N ASP A 61 -7.74 -4.69 29.50
CA ASP A 61 -7.28 -4.02 30.74
C ASP A 61 -8.12 -4.44 31.97
#